data_AF-A0A4Q5Z576-F1
#
_entry.id   AF-A0A4Q5Z576-F1
#
_cell.length_a   1.000
_cell.length_b   1.000
_cell.length_c   1.000
_cell.angle_alpha   90.00
_cell.angle_beta   90.00
_cell.angle_gamma   90.00
#
_symmetry.space_group_name_H-M   'P 1'
#
loop_
_entity.id
_entity.type
_entity.pdbx_description
1 polymer ?
#
loop_
_entity_poly.entity_id
_entity_poly.type
_entity_poly.pdbx_seq_one_letter_code
_entity_poly.pdbx_strand_id
1 'polypeptide(L)' 'MRSAEDQSFNNINFVTHPVEWKEFEYCQFNHCNFAGVNLSNFRLVECHFQDCDFSNAKLNSTTLNDARFTN' A
#
# COMPACT_ATOMS: atom_id res chain seq x y z
N MET A 1 1.38 16.59 7.73
CA MET A 1 1.79 15.46 6.88
C MET A 1 0.52 14.68 6.55
N ARG A 2 0.37 14.10 5.36
CA ARG A 2 -0.87 13.42 4.95
C ARG A 2 -0.74 11.92 5.24
N SER A 3 -1.52 11.41 6.19
CA SER A 3 -1.76 9.98 6.47
C SER A 3 -3.16 9.59 5.98
N ALA A 4 -3.35 8.30 5.70
CA ALA A 4 -4.65 7.70 5.47
C ALA A 4 -4.92 6.67 6.57
N GLU A 5 -6.10 6.74 7.18
CA GLU A 5 -6.49 5.90 8.31
C GLU A 5 -7.90 5.35 8.03
N ASP A 6 -8.12 4.05 8.27
CA ASP A 6 -9.43 3.38 8.08
C ASP A 6 -10.05 3.64 6.69
N GLN A 7 -9.25 3.45 5.65
CA GLN A 7 -9.67 3.63 4.26
C GLN A 7 -9.56 2.33 3.46
N SER A 8 -10.51 2.14 2.54
CA SER A 8 -10.54 1.01 1.62
C SER A 8 -10.30 1.46 0.18
N PHE A 9 -9.24 0.92 -0.41
CA PHE A 9 -8.83 1.17 -1.79
C PHE A 9 -9.11 -0.08 -2.62
N ASN A 10 -9.94 0.04 -3.65
CA ASN A 10 -10.40 -1.11 -4.43
C ASN A 10 -10.17 -0.87 -5.92
N ASN A 11 -9.55 -1.83 -6.61
CA ASN A 11 -9.31 -1.78 -8.07
C ASN A 11 -8.55 -0.52 -8.53
N ILE A 12 -7.55 -0.10 -7.74
CA ILE A 12 -6.75 1.11 -8.00
C ILE A 12 -5.39 0.74 -8.59
N ASN A 13 -5.00 1.43 -9.65
CA ASN A 13 -3.67 1.32 -10.24
C ASN A 13 -2.74 2.45 -9.71
N PHE A 14 -1.90 2.11 -8.74
CA PHE A 14 -0.94 3.04 -8.14
C PHE A 14 0.32 3.27 -8.99
N VAL A 15 0.47 2.54 -10.09
CA VAL A 15 1.53 2.77 -11.10
C VAL A 15 1.24 4.04 -11.89
N THR A 16 -0.02 4.24 -12.28
CA THR A 16 -0.45 5.43 -13.04
C THR A 16 -0.95 6.55 -12.15
N HIS A 17 -1.44 6.22 -10.95
CA HIS A 17 -1.90 7.18 -9.95
C HIS A 17 -1.01 7.11 -8.71
N PRO A 18 0.07 7.91 -8.65
CA PRO A 18 1.00 7.85 -7.53
C PRO A 18 0.29 8.18 -6.22
N VAL A 19 0.70 7.46 -5.18
CA VAL A 19 0.16 7.59 -3.83
C VAL A 19 0.51 8.96 -3.25
N GLU A 20 -0.49 9.74 -2.82
CA GLU A 20 -0.25 11.05 -2.19
C GLU A 20 0.15 10.94 -0.71
N TRP A 21 -0.21 9.83 -0.06
CA TRP A 21 0.08 9.53 1.34
C TRP A 21 1.30 8.63 1.47
N LYS A 22 2.06 8.82 2.54
CA LYS A 22 3.21 7.96 2.88
C LYS A 22 2.96 7.08 4.11
N GLU A 23 1.85 7.32 4.81
CA GLU A 23 1.48 6.60 6.02
C GLU A 23 0.05 6.10 5.86
N PHE A 24 -0.14 4.80 6.08
CA PHE A 24 -1.41 4.11 6.05
C PHE A 24 -1.55 3.31 7.33
N GLU A 25 -2.66 3.52 8.04
CA GLU A 25 -3.00 2.74 9.23
C GLU A 25 -4.42 2.19 9.11
N TYR A 26 -4.64 0.93 9.48
CA TYR A 26 -5.97 0.27 9.39
C TYR A 26 -6.60 0.28 7.99
N CYS A 27 -5.79 0.40 6.93
CA CYS A 27 -6.29 0.50 5.55
C CYS A 27 -6.41 -0.86 4.87
N GLN A 28 -7.37 -0.98 3.96
CA GLN A 28 -7.59 -2.17 3.15
C GLN A 28 -7.34 -1.85 1.67
N PHE A 29 -6.62 -2.73 0.99
CA PHE A 29 -6.30 -2.64 -0.43
C PHE A 29 -6.76 -3.92 -1.10
N ASN A 30 -7.72 -3.83 -2.01
CA ASN A 30 -8.28 -5.00 -2.69
C ASN A 30 -8.14 -4.83 -4.20
N HIS A 31 -7.57 -5.81 -4.89
CA HIS A 31 -7.35 -5.76 -6.35
C HIS A 31 -6.55 -4.53 -6.80
N CYS A 32 -5.59 -4.06 -5.98
CA CYS A 32 -4.77 -2.90 -6.30
C CYS A 32 -3.45 -3.29 -6.98
N ASN A 33 -2.98 -2.44 -7.89
CA ASN A 33 -1.72 -2.64 -8.58
C ASN A 33 -0.64 -1.69 -8.05
N PHE A 34 0.39 -2.27 -7.43
CA PHE A 34 1.61 -1.62 -6.93
C PHE A 34 2.87 -2.05 -7.69
N ALA A 35 2.72 -2.70 -8.86
CA ALA A 35 3.84 -3.26 -9.59
C ALA A 35 4.84 -2.17 -10.03
N GLY A 36 6.10 -2.30 -9.65
CA GLY A 36 7.13 -1.30 -9.94
C GLY A 36 7.02 0.01 -9.15
N VAL A 37 6.01 0.15 -8.26
CA VAL A 37 5.80 1.38 -7.48
C VAL A 37 6.89 1.52 -6.43
N ASN A 38 7.33 2.76 -6.21
CA ASN A 38 8.28 3.08 -5.15
C ASN A 38 7.56 3.41 -3.84
N LEU A 39 7.38 2.40 -3.00
CA LEU A 39 6.83 2.51 -1.65
C LEU A 39 7.92 2.76 -0.60
N SER A 40 9.13 3.20 -1.00
CA SER A 40 10.24 3.38 -0.06
C SER A 40 9.95 4.49 0.96
N ASN A 41 10.28 4.23 2.22
CA ASN A 41 9.96 5.10 3.38
C ASN A 41 8.47 5.26 3.65
N PHE A 42 7.63 4.30 3.23
CA PHE A 42 6.23 4.28 3.62
C PHE A 42 6.07 3.63 4.99
N ARG A 43 4.97 3.94 5.67
CA ARG A 43 4.56 3.30 6.91
C ARG A 43 3.18 2.67 6.68
N LEU A 44 3.13 1.35 6.76
CA LEU A 44 1.92 0.56 6.58
C LEU A 44 1.70 -0.21 7.90
N VAL A 45 0.72 0.21 8.68
CA VAL A 45 0.40 -0.34 10.00
C VAL A 45 -0.99 -0.95 9.97
N GLU A 46 -1.14 -2.20 10.39
CA GLU A 46 -2.44 -2.91 10.44
C GLU A 46 -3.19 -2.83 9.09
N CYS A 47 -2.44 -2.88 7.98
CA CYS A 47 -2.99 -2.78 6.63
C CYS A 47 -3.21 -4.15 6.02
N HIS A 48 -4.33 -4.34 5.32
CA HIS A 48 -4.65 -5.58 4.63
C HIS A 48 -4.57 -5.38 3.12
N PHE A 49 -3.81 -6.23 2.44
CA PHE A 49 -3.66 -6.24 1.00
C PHE A 49 -4.23 -7.57 0.48
N GLN A 50 -5.30 -7.52 -0.29
CA GLN A 50 -5.96 -8.67 -0.87
C GLN A 50 -5.92 -8.59 -2.40
N ASP A 51 -5.50 -9.65 -3.08
CA ASP A 51 -5.42 -9.73 -4.54
C ASP A 51 -4.63 -8.57 -5.16
N CYS A 52 -3.59 -8.09 -4.47
CA CYS A 52 -2.80 -6.94 -4.88
C CYS A 52 -1.48 -7.35 -5.52
N ASP A 53 -1.11 -6.67 -6.62
CA ASP A 53 0.16 -6.92 -7.31
C ASP A 53 1.29 -6.04 -6.76
N PHE A 54 2.31 -6.65 -6.17
CA PHE A 54 3.52 -5.99 -5.67
C PHE A 54 4.77 -6.32 -6.49
N SER A 55 4.62 -6.87 -7.70
CA SER A 55 5.73 -7.29 -8.55
C SER A 55 6.70 -6.14 -8.82
N ASN A 56 7.98 -6.31 -8.52
CA ASN A 56 9.01 -5.26 -8.64
C ASN A 56 8.74 -3.97 -7.82
N ALA A 57 7.81 -3.97 -6.86
CA ALA A 57 7.62 -2.84 -5.96
C ALA A 57 8.87 -2.62 -5.10
N LYS A 58 9.25 -1.35 -4.89
CA LYS A 58 10.38 -0.98 -4.03
C LYS A 58 9.89 -0.66 -2.64
N LEU A 59 10.28 -1.47 -1.66
CA LEU A 59 9.89 -1.32 -0.25
C LEU A 59 11.05 -0.88 0.65
N ASN A 60 12.06 -0.19 0.10
CA ASN A 60 13.25 0.16 0.88
C ASN A 60 12.89 1.11 2.05
N SER A 61 13.37 0.81 3.25
CA SER A 61 13.05 1.59 4.47
C SER A 61 11.54 1.70 4.76
N THR A 62 10.72 0.78 4.25
CA THR A 62 9.28 0.74 4.52
C THR A 62 9.03 0.06 5.85
N THR A 63 8.16 0.65 6.67
CA THR A 63 7.68 0.03 7.90
C THR A 63 6.43 -0.77 7.58
N LEU A 64 6.47 -2.08 7.80
CA LEU A 64 5.34 -3.00 7.71
C LEU A 64 5.07 -3.55 9.11
N ASN A 65 4.09 -2.97 9.82
CA ASN A 65 3.69 -3.45 11.15
C ASN A 65 2.31 -4.07 11.04
N ASP A 66 2.18 -5.37 11.33
CA ASP A 66 0.92 -6.12 11.21
C ASP A 66 0.23 -5.96 9.83
N ALA A 67 1.04 -5.84 8.77
CA ALA A 67 0.56 -5.81 7.41
C ALA A 67 0.29 -7.23 6.90
N ARG A 68 -0.92 -7.48 6.41
CA ARG A 68 -1.34 -8.79 5.89
C ARG A 68 -1.45 -8.75 4.37
N PHE A 69 -0.83 -9.73 3.71
CA PHE A 69 -0.90 -9.88 2.25
C PHE A 69 -1.58 -11.22 1.94
N THR A 70 -2.69 -11.15 1.20
CA THR A 70 -3.52 -12.27 0.77
C THR A 70 -3.67 -12.20 -0.74
N ASN A 71 -3.68 -13.35 -1.41
CA ASN A 71 -3.81 -13.53 -2.85
C ASN A 71 -4.65 -14.77 -3.13
#